data_AF-A0A9W5U220-F1
#
_entry.id   AF-A0A9W5U220-F1
#
_cell.length_a   1.000
_cell.length_b   1.000
_cell.length_c   1.000
_cell.angle_alpha   90.00
_cell.angle_beta   90.00
_cell.angle_gamma   90.00
#
_symmetry.space_group_name_H-M   'P 1'
#
loop_
_entity.id
_entity.type
_entity.pdbx_description
1 polymer ?
#
loop_
_entity_poly.entity_id
_entity_poly.type
_entity_poly.pdbx_seq_one_letter_code
_entity_poly.pdbx_strand_id
1 'polypeptide(L)'
;MNLFDLLRSDGSIVVNKALAHEIGLNEAIIYSELVSMQEYWRKQGKLKQDSYANDTWFYCTVENLEKNTTLKQKTQQRAIKRLETLGLIKVKMLGVPAKRHFYITDKIYELILQKTRYNQGGQFDHSSMDKMTAQGWTKNPTNNTKDNTNLLKNNKYNDRQRKEILRYNWIENE
;
A
#
# COMPACT_ATOMS: atom_id res chain seq x y z
N MET A 1 30.31 3.70 2.90
CA MET A 1 28.94 3.55 2.38
C MET A 1 28.07 3.06 3.52
N ASN A 2 27.00 3.76 3.89
CA ASN A 2 26.13 3.34 4.98
C ASN A 2 25.06 2.34 4.47
N LEU A 3 24.39 1.62 5.39
CA LEU A 3 23.36 0.63 5.04
C LEU A 3 22.20 1.23 4.21
N PHE A 4 21.81 2.47 4.52
CA PHE A 4 20.75 3.17 3.79
C PHE A 4 21.16 3.51 2.36
N ASP A 5 22.42 3.89 2.14
CA ASP A 5 22.98 4.18 0.82
C ASP A 5 23.01 2.90 -0.01
N LEU A 6 23.40 1.77 0.61
CA LEU A 6 23.47 0.46 -0.05
C LEU A 6 22.09 0.05 -0.58
N LEU A 7 21.08 0.06 0.29
CA LEU A 7 19.69 -0.32 -0.03
C LEU A 7 18.94 0.67 -0.95
N ARG A 8 19.50 1.85 -1.20
CA ARG A 8 18.95 2.82 -2.17
C ARG A 8 19.67 2.74 -3.50
N SER A 9 20.97 2.43 -3.48
CA SER A 9 21.83 2.38 -4.66
C SER A 9 21.51 1.23 -5.62
N ASP A 10 20.91 0.15 -5.11
CA ASP A 10 20.56 -1.07 -5.85
C ASP A 10 19.15 -1.03 -6.48
N GLY A 11 18.40 0.06 -6.28
CA GLY A 11 17.08 0.27 -6.88
C GLY A 11 15.95 -0.04 -5.91
N SER A 12 15.54 0.97 -5.15
CA SER A 12 14.38 0.88 -4.26
C SER A 12 13.07 1.23 -4.99
N ILE A 13 12.00 0.45 -4.77
CA ILE A 13 10.65 0.83 -5.18
C ILE A 13 10.05 1.73 -4.09
N VAL A 14 9.76 2.98 -4.45
CA VAL A 14 9.07 3.92 -3.56
C VAL A 14 7.57 3.75 -3.73
N VAL A 15 6.87 3.41 -2.64
CA VAL A 15 5.42 3.21 -2.63
C VAL A 15 4.76 4.19 -1.67
N ASN A 16 3.68 4.84 -2.11
CA ASN A 16 2.85 5.65 -1.24
C ASN A 16 2.06 4.75 -0.27
N LYS A 17 2.35 4.86 1.03
CA LYS A 17 1.71 4.03 2.08
C LYS A 17 0.19 4.23 2.12
N ALA A 18 -0.27 5.47 2.01
CA ALA A 18 -1.70 5.78 2.05
C ALA A 18 -2.45 5.13 0.88
N LEU A 19 -1.84 5.12 -0.30
CA LEU A 19 -2.34 4.41 -1.48
C LEU A 19 -2.36 2.90 -1.24
N ALA A 20 -1.26 2.32 -0.75
CA ALA A 20 -1.16 0.88 -0.49
C ALA A 20 -2.25 0.37 0.46
N HIS A 21 -2.64 1.16 1.47
CA HIS A 21 -3.76 0.82 2.35
C HIS A 21 -5.12 0.79 1.65
N GLU A 22 -5.33 1.62 0.61
CA GLU A 22 -6.60 1.70 -0.11
C GLU A 22 -6.74 0.60 -1.17
N ILE A 23 -5.68 0.37 -1.93
CA ILE A 23 -5.75 -0.46 -3.15
C ILE A 23 -5.10 -1.83 -2.97
N GLY A 24 -4.31 -2.01 -1.91
CA GLY A 24 -3.46 -3.17 -1.68
C GLY A 24 -1.99 -2.88 -2.00
N LEU A 25 -1.09 -3.58 -1.30
CA LEU A 25 0.36 -3.37 -1.44
C LEU A 25 0.86 -3.75 -2.84
N ASN A 26 0.45 -4.90 -3.37
CA ASN A 26 0.89 -5.37 -4.68
C ASN A 26 0.41 -4.43 -5.79
N GLU A 27 -0.83 -3.97 -5.70
CA GLU A 27 -1.44 -2.98 -6.59
C GLU A 27 -0.66 -1.66 -6.54
N ALA A 28 -0.31 -1.18 -5.35
CA ALA A 28 0.47 0.03 -5.18
C ALA A 28 1.91 -0.10 -5.69
N ILE A 29 2.56 -1.26 -5.51
CA ILE A 29 3.88 -1.55 -6.10
C ILE A 29 3.80 -1.50 -7.62
N ILE A 30 2.85 -2.23 -8.22
CA ILE A 30 2.67 -2.26 -9.68
C ILE A 30 2.36 -0.86 -10.21
N TYR A 31 1.49 -0.12 -9.53
CA TYR A 31 1.16 1.25 -9.93
C TYR A 31 2.38 2.18 -9.89
N SER A 32 3.17 2.13 -8.81
CA SER A 32 4.38 2.95 -8.65
C SER A 32 5.43 2.65 -9.72
N GLU A 33 5.58 1.36 -10.08
CA GLU A 33 6.46 0.96 -11.17
C GLU A 33 5.95 1.45 -12.54
N LEU A 34 4.65 1.33 -12.81
CA LEU A 34 4.06 1.84 -14.07
C LEU A 34 4.25 3.35 -14.22
N VAL A 35 4.08 4.13 -13.15
CA VAL A 35 4.38 5.57 -13.13
C VAL A 35 5.85 5.84 -13.44
N SER A 36 6.76 5.08 -12.80
CA SER A 36 8.20 5.21 -13.01
C SER A 36 8.60 4.90 -14.46
N MET A 37 7.99 3.87 -15.06
CA MET A 37 8.17 3.55 -16.46
C MET A 37 7.64 4.65 -17.38
N GLN A 38 6.43 5.17 -17.16
CA GLN A 38 5.89 6.28 -17.95
C GLN A 38 6.84 7.46 -17.96
N GLU A 39 7.35 7.84 -16.78
CA GLU A 39 8.30 8.94 -16.62
C GLU A 39 9.62 8.68 -17.35
N TYR A 40 10.14 7.45 -17.28
CA TYR A 40 11.31 7.05 -18.04
C TYR A 40 11.10 7.22 -19.55
N TRP A 41 10.00 6.70 -20.10
CA TRP A 41 9.70 6.84 -21.54
C TRP A 41 9.50 8.30 -21.94
N ARG A 42 8.94 9.13 -21.06
CA ARG A 42 8.74 10.57 -21.26
C ARG A 42 10.08 11.28 -21.43
N LYS A 43 11.01 11.05 -20.50
CA LYS A 43 12.36 11.62 -20.54
C LYS A 43 13.16 11.18 -21.76
N GLN A 44 12.92 9.96 -22.24
CA GLN A 44 13.59 9.43 -23.43
C GLN A 44 13.00 9.97 -24.75
N GLY A 45 11.94 10.79 -24.72
CA GLY A 45 11.26 11.28 -25.93
C GLY A 45 10.61 10.16 -26.76
N LYS A 46 10.40 8.99 -26.16
CA LYS A 46 9.91 7.77 -26.83
C LYS A 46 8.41 7.54 -26.66
N LEU A 47 7.74 8.41 -25.92
CA LEU A 47 6.28 8.39 -25.85
C LEU A 47 5.75 8.90 -27.19
N LYS A 48 5.10 8.01 -27.93
CA LYS A 48 4.36 8.40 -29.14
C LYS A 48 3.25 9.34 -28.68
N GLN A 49 3.40 10.62 -28.98
CA GLN A 49 2.36 11.61 -28.77
C GLN A 49 1.27 11.32 -29.80
N ASP A 50 0.17 10.71 -29.37
CA ASP A 50 -1.00 10.60 -30.23
C ASP A 50 -1.63 11.99 -30.28
N SER A 51 -1.68 12.56 -31.48
CA SER A 51 -1.64 14.00 -31.73
C SER A 51 -2.94 14.77 -31.44
N TYR A 52 -3.85 14.22 -30.64
CA TYR A 52 -5.12 14.89 -30.31
C TYR A 52 -5.64 14.69 -28.87
N ALA A 53 -4.91 13.96 -28.02
CA ALA A 53 -5.23 13.87 -26.60
C ALA A 53 -3.93 13.76 -25.82
N ASN A 54 -3.85 14.30 -24.59
CA ASN A 54 -2.73 14.11 -23.67
C ASN A 54 -2.56 12.64 -23.21
N ASP A 55 -3.15 11.69 -23.94
CA ASP A 55 -3.26 10.29 -23.58
C ASP A 55 -2.02 9.52 -24.00
N THR A 56 -1.06 9.47 -23.07
CA THR A 56 0.23 8.88 -23.35
C THR A 56 0.28 7.40 -22.95
N TRP A 57 0.21 6.52 -23.95
CA TRP A 57 0.32 5.07 -23.80
C TRP A 57 1.79 4.61 -23.82
N PHE A 58 2.13 3.63 -22.99
CA PHE A 58 3.45 2.99 -22.98
C PHE A 58 3.33 1.48 -22.80
N TYR A 59 4.29 0.73 -23.34
CA TYR A 59 4.27 -0.73 -23.21
C TYR A 59 5.06 -1.21 -21.99
N CYS A 60 4.61 -2.32 -21.39
CA CYS A 60 5.39 -3.06 -20.40
C CYS A 60 5.12 -4.57 -20.53
N THR A 61 6.19 -5.36 -20.65
CA THR A 61 6.07 -6.82 -20.71
C THR A 61 5.87 -7.42 -19.31
N VAL A 62 5.59 -8.72 -19.23
CA VAL A 62 5.46 -9.43 -17.94
C VAL A 62 6.82 -9.54 -17.26
N GLU A 63 7.85 -9.84 -18.04
CA GLU A 63 9.22 -10.06 -17.62
C GLU A 63 9.83 -8.75 -17.11
N ASN A 64 9.58 -7.63 -17.78
CA ASN A 64 10.07 -6.33 -17.32
C ASN A 64 9.43 -5.95 -15.98
N LEU A 65 8.12 -6.17 -15.84
CA LEU A 65 7.42 -5.86 -14.61
C LEU A 65 7.85 -6.80 -13.47
N GLU A 66 8.11 -8.08 -13.76
CA GLU A 66 8.63 -9.04 -12.79
C GLU A 66 10.05 -8.67 -12.35
N LYS A 67 10.93 -8.29 -13.29
CA LYS A 67 12.29 -7.85 -13.00
C LYS A 67 12.31 -6.66 -12.03
N ASN A 68 11.41 -5.70 -12.23
CA ASN A 68 11.41 -4.45 -11.46
C ASN A 68 10.63 -4.56 -10.15
N THR A 69 9.68 -5.49 -10.02
CA THR A 69 8.81 -5.58 -8.83
C THR A 69 8.93 -6.88 -8.06
N THR A 70 9.62 -7.89 -8.60
CA THR A 70 9.67 -9.29 -8.15
C THR A 70 8.32 -10.04 -8.21
N LEU A 71 7.24 -9.36 -8.63
CA LEU A 71 5.90 -9.94 -8.66
C LEU A 71 5.73 -10.84 -9.88
N LYS A 72 5.37 -12.10 -9.63
CA LYS A 72 5.08 -13.11 -10.67
C LYS A 72 3.86 -12.73 -11.51
N GLN A 73 3.81 -13.22 -12.75
CA GLN A 73 2.73 -12.98 -13.72
C GLN A 73 1.31 -13.05 -13.13
N LYS A 74 1.00 -14.09 -12.34
CA LYS A 74 -0.34 -14.27 -11.74
C LYS A 74 -0.69 -13.13 -10.77
N THR A 75 0.28 -12.68 -9.97
CA THR A 75 0.10 -11.55 -9.05
C THR A 75 -0.02 -10.24 -9.82
N GLN A 76 0.82 -10.03 -10.84
CA GLN A 76 0.69 -8.88 -11.73
C GLN A 76 -0.69 -8.80 -12.36
N GLN A 77 -1.21 -9.92 -12.89
CA GLN A 77 -2.51 -9.94 -13.56
C GLN A 77 -3.66 -9.59 -12.61
N ARG A 78 -3.62 -10.09 -11.37
CA ARG A 78 -4.61 -9.73 -10.33
C ARG A 78 -4.54 -8.25 -9.98
N ALA A 79 -3.33 -7.75 -9.73
CA ALA A 79 -3.10 -6.35 -9.37
C ALA A 79 -3.53 -5.40 -10.51
N ILE A 80 -3.12 -5.68 -11.74
CA ILE A 80 -3.49 -4.90 -12.94
C ILE A 80 -5.01 -4.88 -13.12
N LYS A 81 -5.69 -6.03 -13.01
CA LYS A 81 -7.15 -6.08 -13.11
C LYS A 81 -7.83 -5.25 -12.02
N ARG A 82 -7.28 -5.26 -10.81
CA ARG A 82 -7.80 -4.44 -9.70
C ARG A 82 -7.61 -2.95 -9.96
N LEU A 83 -6.43 -2.53 -10.43
CA LEU A 83 -6.13 -1.14 -10.81
C LEU A 83 -7.04 -0.66 -11.95
N GLU A 84 -7.31 -1.50 -12.95
CA GLU A 84 -8.22 -1.20 -14.05
C GLU A 84 -9.68 -1.09 -13.58
N THR A 85 -10.12 -1.98 -12.68
CA THR A 85 -11.46 -1.92 -12.05
C THR A 85 -11.65 -0.64 -11.23
N LEU A 86 -10.59 -0.19 -10.53
CA LEU A 86 -10.60 1.08 -9.81
C LEU A 86 -10.56 2.28 -10.77
N GLY A 87 -10.28 2.07 -12.05
CA GLY A 87 -10.15 3.09 -13.07
C GLY A 87 -8.86 3.90 -12.95
N LEU A 88 -7.85 3.39 -12.25
CA LEU A 88 -6.55 4.06 -12.08
C LEU A 88 -5.67 3.94 -13.32
N ILE A 89 -5.84 2.85 -14.07
CA ILE A 89 -5.15 2.58 -15.33
C ILE A 89 -6.14 2.06 -16.38
N LYS A 90 -5.75 2.14 -17.66
CA LYS A 90 -6.37 1.41 -18.77
C LYS A 90 -5.33 0.49 -19.41
N VAL A 91 -5.74 -0.69 -19.88
CA VAL A 91 -4.84 -1.66 -20.51
C VAL A 91 -5.34 -2.02 -21.92
N LYS A 92 -4.41 -2.13 -22.87
CA LYS A 92 -4.65 -2.65 -24.23
C LYS A 92 -3.56 -3.64 -24.63
N MET A 93 -3.91 -4.66 -25.38
CA MET A 93 -2.93 -5.57 -26.00
C MET A 93 -2.69 -5.12 -27.44
N LEU A 94 -1.45 -4.85 -27.82
CA LEU A 94 -1.10 -4.40 -29.18
C LEU A 94 0.16 -5.10 -29.69
N GLY A 95 0.25 -5.25 -31.02
CA GLY A 95 1.43 -5.79 -31.71
C GLY A 95 1.49 -7.32 -31.76
N VAL A 96 2.56 -7.84 -32.38
CA VAL A 96 2.88 -9.27 -32.48
C VAL A 96 4.38 -9.44 -32.16
N PRO A 97 4.77 -10.19 -31.11
CA PRO A 97 3.90 -10.75 -30.07
C PRO A 97 3.17 -9.64 -29.29
N ALA A 98 1.96 -9.95 -28.81
CA ALA A 98 1.11 -8.97 -28.16
C ALA A 98 1.73 -8.46 -26.85
N LYS A 99 1.90 -7.14 -26.74
CA LYS A 99 2.41 -6.46 -25.54
C LYS A 99 1.31 -5.66 -24.86
N ARG A 100 1.32 -5.69 -23.52
CA ARG A 100 0.45 -4.83 -22.70
C ARG A 100 0.91 -3.38 -22.86
N HIS A 101 -0.02 -2.53 -23.25
CA HIS A 101 0.11 -1.08 -23.26
C HIS A 101 -0.77 -0.52 -22.17
N PHE A 102 -0.21 0.41 -21.40
CA PHE A 102 -0.82 1.01 -20.23
C PHE A 102 -1.02 2.50 -20.47
N TYR A 103 -2.10 3.00 -19.90
CA TYR A 103 -2.38 4.42 -19.75
C TYR A 103 -2.73 4.69 -18.29
N ILE A 104 -2.06 5.67 -17.68
CA ILE A 104 -2.30 6.11 -16.31
C ILE A 104 -3.32 7.23 -16.35
N THR A 105 -4.38 7.11 -15.57
CA THR A 105 -5.49 8.07 -15.55
C THR A 105 -5.31 9.12 -14.45
N ASP A 106 -6.01 10.24 -14.58
CA ASP A 106 -6.05 11.30 -13.55
C ASP A 106 -6.85 10.92 -12.30
N LYS A 107 -7.55 9.78 -12.29
CA LYS A 107 -8.35 9.33 -11.15
C LYS A 107 -7.54 9.14 -9.87
N ILE A 108 -6.22 8.99 -9.99
CA ILE A 108 -5.30 8.96 -8.84
C ILE A 108 -5.37 10.25 -8.01
N TYR A 109 -5.55 11.41 -8.65
CA TYR A 109 -5.65 12.69 -7.93
C TYR A 109 -6.90 12.74 -7.07
N GLU A 110 -8.03 12.26 -7.59
CA GLU A 110 -9.27 12.15 -6.81
C GLU A 110 -9.09 11.25 -5.59
N LEU A 111 -8.46 10.08 -5.78
CA LEU A 111 -8.22 9.11 -4.72
C LEU A 111 -7.32 9.70 -3.61
N ILE A 112 -6.26 10.42 -3.97
CA ILE A 112 -5.34 11.03 -3.01
C ILE A 112 -5.99 12.23 -2.32
N LEU A 113 -6.63 13.14 -3.07
CA LEU A 113 -7.21 14.37 -2.53
C LEU A 113 -8.40 14.11 -1.60
N GLN A 114 -9.25 13.13 -1.89
CA GLN A 114 -10.34 12.73 -1.00
C GLN A 114 -9.82 12.31 0.38
N LYS A 115 -8.70 11.57 0.41
CA LYS A 115 -8.11 11.09 1.67
C LYS A 115 -7.41 12.21 2.46
N THR A 116 -6.75 13.15 1.79
CA THR A 116 -6.17 14.32 2.46
C THR A 116 -7.23 15.13 3.20
N ARG A 117 -8.45 15.24 2.63
CA ARG A 117 -9.57 15.93 3.28
C ARG A 117 -10.13 15.18 4.49
N TYR A 118 -10.20 13.86 4.44
CA TYR A 118 -10.66 13.04 5.57
C TYR A 118 -9.71 13.08 6.77
N ASN A 119 -8.39 13.04 6.53
CA ASN A 119 -7.39 13.05 7.60
C ASN A 119 -7.22 14.40 8.32
N GLN A 120 -7.75 15.50 7.78
CA GLN A 120 -7.72 16.82 8.43
C GLN A 120 -8.93 17.07 9.35
N GLY A 121 -9.93 16.18 9.36
CA GLY A 121 -11.10 16.26 10.25
C GLY A 121 -10.98 15.48 11.57
N GLY A 122 -9.90 14.70 11.76
CA GLY A 122 -9.63 13.95 12.99
C GLY A 122 -8.67 14.71 13.88
N GLN A 123 -9.18 15.51 14.83
CA GLN A 123 -8.37 15.97 15.96
C GLN A 123 -7.92 14.74 16.75
N PHE A 124 -6.62 14.43 16.71
CA PHE A 124 -6.02 13.52 17.67
C PHE A 124 -5.96 14.24 19.01
N ASP A 125 -6.82 13.84 19.93
CA ASP A 125 -6.73 14.26 21.33
C ASP A 125 -5.45 13.66 21.94
N HIS A 126 -4.44 14.51 22.11
CA HIS A 126 -3.16 14.18 22.73
C HIS A 126 -3.17 14.41 24.25
N SER A 127 -4.33 14.54 24.88
CA SER A 127 -4.49 14.70 26.33
C SER A 127 -4.71 13.36 27.04
N SER A 128 -3.73 12.46 27.05
CA SER A 128 -3.68 11.31 27.98
C SER A 128 -2.32 10.60 27.93
N MET A 129 -1.25 11.33 28.24
CA MET A 129 0.03 10.71 28.56
C MET A 129 0.69 11.50 29.69
N ASP A 130 -0.02 11.63 30.81
CA ASP A 130 0.58 12.15 32.05
C ASP A 130 0.77 11.01 33.05
N LYS A 131 2.04 10.59 33.15
CA LYS A 131 2.74 10.09 34.35
C LYS A 131 2.15 8.87 35.07
N MET A 132 2.64 7.67 34.71
CA MET A 132 2.83 6.60 35.68
C MET A 132 4.33 6.34 35.87
N THR A 133 4.91 7.01 36.87
CA THR A 133 6.16 6.60 37.49
C THR A 133 5.94 5.33 38.28
N ALA A 134 6.81 4.33 38.07
CA ALA A 134 6.76 3.06 38.75
C ALA A 134 7.06 3.20 40.25
N GLN A 135 6.10 2.87 41.12
CA GLN A 135 6.35 2.41 42.48
C GLN A 135 5.09 1.79 43.11
N GLY A 136 5.18 0.51 43.50
CA GLY A 136 4.47 -0.05 44.65
C GLY A 136 3.04 -0.57 44.45
N TRP A 137 2.92 -1.90 44.36
CA TRP A 137 1.70 -2.67 44.65
C TRP A 137 1.14 -2.32 46.04
N THR A 138 -0.08 -1.74 46.14
CA THR A 138 -0.96 -1.92 47.32
C THR A 138 -2.46 -1.88 46.94
N LYS A 139 -3.24 -2.56 47.78
CA LYS A 139 -4.61 -3.12 47.67
C LYS A 139 -5.76 -2.15 47.29
N ASN A 140 -6.76 -2.67 46.57
CA ASN A 140 -8.10 -2.08 46.29
C ASN A 140 -8.90 -1.74 47.58
N PRO A 141 -9.90 -0.82 47.55
CA PRO A 141 -11.29 -1.23 47.21
C PRO A 141 -12.22 -0.20 46.50
N THR A 142 -13.11 -0.77 45.67
CA THR A 142 -14.56 -0.44 45.46
C THR A 142 -15.05 0.89 44.86
N ASN A 143 -15.81 0.77 43.76
CA ASN A 143 -17.20 1.24 43.50
C ASN A 143 -17.35 1.65 42.02
N ASN A 144 -17.86 0.77 41.14
CA ASN A 144 -19.28 0.50 40.85
C ASN A 144 -20.02 1.69 40.21
N THR A 145 -20.40 1.54 38.94
CA THR A 145 -21.63 1.96 38.23
C THR A 145 -21.36 1.69 36.72
N LYS A 146 -21.78 0.56 36.12
CA LYS A 146 -23.12 0.26 35.55
C LYS A 146 -23.67 1.41 34.72
N ASP A 147 -24.18 1.33 33.51
CA ASP A 147 -24.41 0.33 32.46
C ASP A 147 -24.61 1.22 31.20
N ASN A 148 -24.21 0.85 29.99
CA ASN A 148 -25.05 0.08 29.08
C ASN A 148 -24.18 -0.24 27.85
N THR A 149 -23.72 -1.49 27.69
CA THR A 149 -24.41 -2.64 27.09
C THR A 149 -24.57 -2.55 25.57
N ASN A 150 -23.93 -3.55 24.92
CA ASN A 150 -24.39 -4.27 23.73
C ASN A 150 -24.19 -3.59 22.34
N LEU A 151 -23.61 -4.21 21.31
CA LEU A 151 -23.19 -5.60 21.05
C LEU A 151 -22.25 -5.65 19.82
N LEU A 152 -21.06 -6.21 20.04
CA LEU A 152 -20.40 -7.31 19.29
C LEU A 152 -20.52 -7.39 17.75
N LYS A 153 -19.35 -7.31 17.09
CA LYS A 153 -18.71 -8.32 16.17
C LYS A 153 -17.67 -7.58 15.30
N ASN A 154 -16.40 -7.94 15.18
CA ASN A 154 -15.74 -9.24 15.25
C ASN A 154 -14.24 -9.09 15.56
N ASN A 155 -13.81 -9.81 16.59
CA ASN A 155 -12.46 -9.82 17.17
C ASN A 155 -11.61 -11.01 16.65
N LYS A 156 -11.69 -11.35 15.35
CA LYS A 156 -11.00 -12.55 14.80
C LYS A 156 -9.53 -12.33 14.42
N TYR A 157 -9.09 -11.09 14.26
CA TYR A 157 -7.71 -10.79 13.83
C TYR A 157 -6.69 -10.83 14.97
N ASN A 158 -7.12 -10.55 16.21
CA ASN A 158 -6.23 -10.44 17.37
C ASN A 158 -5.86 -11.81 18.01
N ASP A 159 -6.68 -12.85 17.85
CA ASP A 159 -6.41 -14.18 18.41
C ASP A 159 -5.29 -14.93 17.68
N ARG A 160 -5.07 -14.63 16.39
CA ARG A 160 -4.02 -15.29 15.59
C ARG A 160 -2.63 -14.82 16.00
N GLN A 161 -2.47 -13.52 16.20
CA GLN A 161 -1.22 -12.92 16.69
C GLN A 161 -0.90 -13.37 18.11
N ARG A 162 -1.91 -13.51 19.00
CA ARG A 162 -1.72 -14.04 20.35
C ARG A 162 -1.26 -15.51 20.36
N LYS A 163 -1.78 -16.36 19.47
CA LYS A 163 -1.35 -17.77 19.39
C LYS A 163 0.06 -17.93 18.83
N GLU A 164 0.49 -17.08 17.89
CA GLU A 164 1.87 -17.07 17.38
C GLU A 164 2.87 -16.61 18.44
N ILE A 165 2.55 -15.55 19.19
CA ILE A 165 3.41 -15.04 20.28
C ILE A 165 3.55 -16.09 21.40
N LEU A 166 2.47 -16.78 21.76
CA LEU A 166 2.50 -17.84 22.77
C LEU A 166 3.25 -19.10 22.32
N ARG A 167 3.26 -19.40 21.01
CA ARG A 167 3.99 -20.55 20.44
C ARG A 167 5.50 -20.30 20.38
N TYR A 168 5.93 -19.06 20.15
CA TYR A 168 7.35 -18.69 20.15
C TYR A 168 7.96 -18.70 21.56
N ASN A 169 7.23 -18.22 22.57
CA ASN A 169 7.74 -18.15 23.95
C ASN A 169 7.87 -19.51 24.67
N TRP A 170 7.23 -20.58 24.16
CA TRP A 170 7.30 -21.93 24.74
C TRP A 170 8.51 -22.73 24.25
N ILE A 171 9.09 -22.38 23.10
CA ILE A 171 10.23 -23.10 22.49
C ILE A 171 11.58 -22.60 23.02
N GLU A 172 11.63 -21.39 23.59
CA GLU A 172 12.87 -20.79 24.13
C GLU A 172 13.14 -21.11 25.61
N ASN A 173 12.31 -21.94 26.26
CA ASN A 173 12.44 -22.27 27.69
C ASN A 173 12.48 -23.79 28.01
N GLU A 174 12.82 -24.63 27.04
CA GLU A 174 13.28 -26.02 27.22
C GLU A 174 14.71 -26.18 26.67
#